data_AF-A0A0X1U6Y8-F1
#
_entry.id   AF-A0A0X1U6Y8-F1
#
_cell.length_a   1.000
_cell.length_b   1.000
_cell.length_c   1.000
_cell.angle_alpha   90.00
_cell.angle_beta   90.00
_cell.angle_gamma   90.00
#
_symmetry.space_group_name_H-M   'P 1'
#
loop_
_entity.id
_entity.type
_entity.pdbx_description
1 polymer ?
#
loop_
_entity_poly.entity_id
_entity_poly.type
_entity_poly.pdbx_seq_one_letter_code
_entity_poly.pdbx_strand_id
1 'polypeptide(L)'
;MPSDTGEEVKEYLTTETEELKKVSDYSGLNFDECLSLGMDTYKQLFRDAFIHDMKQSKEGKEYLEDCWLLQQTTPDRGKLKERFGGDNK
;
A
#
# COMPACT_ATOMS: atom_id res chain seq x y z
N MET A 1 -0.57 16.65 1.75
CA MET A 1 -1.65 16.65 0.74
C MET A 1 -1.03 16.17 -0.56
N PRO A 2 -1.61 15.19 -1.26
CA PRO A 2 -1.12 14.83 -2.58
C PRO A 2 -1.23 16.08 -3.45
N SER A 3 -0.08 16.53 -3.95
CA SER A 3 0.00 17.53 -4.99
C SER A 3 -0.55 16.88 -6.25
N ASP A 4 -1.84 17.09 -6.49
CA ASP A 4 -2.52 16.81 -7.75
C ASP A 4 -2.04 17.81 -8.81
N THR A 5 -0.74 17.78 -9.09
CA THR A 5 -0.19 18.30 -10.31
C THR A 5 -0.56 17.24 -11.33
N GLY A 6 -1.68 17.43 -12.04
CA GLY A 6 -2.18 16.53 -13.08
C GLY A 6 -1.24 16.42 -14.29
N GLU A 7 0.03 16.13 -14.03
CA GLU A 7 1.01 15.75 -15.02
C GLU A 7 0.53 14.40 -15.58
N GLU A 8 0.08 14.43 -16.83
CA GLU A 8 -0.21 13.22 -17.59
C GLU A 8 1.06 12.38 -17.65
N VAL A 9 1.14 11.39 -16.76
CA VAL A 9 2.17 10.36 -16.83
C VAL A 9 1.91 9.61 -18.12
N LYS A 10 2.75 9.84 -19.13
CA LYS A 10 2.71 9.08 -20.38
C LYS A 10 3.08 7.64 -20.10
N GLU A 11 2.07 6.81 -19.95
CA GLU A 11 2.22 5.37 -19.93
C GLU A 11 2.59 4.91 -21.34
N TYR A 12 3.81 4.37 -21.50
CA TYR A 12 4.31 3.98 -22.83
C TYR A 12 3.56 2.76 -23.38
N LEU A 13 3.22 1.79 -22.51
CA LEU A 13 2.48 0.56 -22.81
C LEU A 13 1.75 0.11 -21.54
N THR A 14 0.54 -0.43 -21.69
CA THR A 14 -0.25 -1.00 -20.60
C THR A 14 -0.03 -2.50 -20.50
N THR A 15 -0.04 -3.03 -19.27
CA THR A 15 0.04 -4.48 -19.02
C THR A 15 -1.24 -4.95 -18.33
N GLU A 16 -2.01 -5.81 -19.00
CA GLU A 16 -3.30 -6.30 -18.47
C GLU A 16 -3.13 -7.34 -17.34
N THR A 17 -1.93 -7.90 -17.16
CA THR A 17 -1.65 -9.02 -16.26
C THR A 17 -0.80 -8.65 -15.04
N GLU A 18 -0.73 -7.37 -14.68
CA GLU A 18 0.11 -6.90 -13.56
C GLU A 18 -0.29 -7.52 -12.22
N GLU A 19 -1.59 -7.64 -11.96
CA GLU A 19 -2.08 -8.28 -10.73
C GLU A 19 -1.60 -9.73 -10.64
N LEU A 20 -1.74 -10.48 -11.74
CA LEU A 20 -1.37 -11.88 -11.83
C LEU A 20 0.14 -12.05 -11.64
N LYS A 21 0.93 -11.16 -12.24
CA LYS A 21 2.38 -11.14 -12.09
C LYS A 21 2.80 -10.88 -10.64
N LYS A 22 2.18 -9.90 -9.97
CA LYS A 22 2.44 -9.61 -8.54
C LYS A 22 2.14 -10.80 -7.64
N VAL A 23 0.99 -11.45 -7.84
CA VAL A 23 0.62 -12.64 -7.04
C VAL A 23 1.60 -13.77 -7.28
N SER A 24 1.99 -14.02 -8.53
CA SER A 24 2.97 -15.04 -8.89
C SER A 24 4.33 -14.78 -8.26
N ASP A 25 4.83 -13.54 -8.34
CA ASP A 25 6.13 -13.15 -7.77
C ASP A 25 6.16 -13.25 -6.24
N TYR A 26 5.06 -12.88 -5.58
CA TYR A 26 4.94 -12.93 -4.13
C TYR A 26 4.79 -14.35 -3.58
N SER A 27 3.98 -15.19 -4.23
CA SER A 27 3.65 -16.53 -3.74
C SER A 27 4.58 -17.63 -4.24
N GLY A 28 5.33 -17.38 -5.33
CA GLY A 28 6.15 -18.38 -6.02
C GLY A 28 5.34 -19.34 -6.90
N LEU A 29 4.02 -19.16 -7.01
CA LEU A 29 3.15 -19.94 -7.89
C LEU A 29 3.31 -19.49 -9.34
N ASN A 30 3.15 -20.42 -10.28
CA ASN A 30 3.05 -20.09 -11.70
C ASN A 30 1.66 -19.52 -12.05
N PHE A 31 1.50 -19.02 -13.27
CA PHE A 31 0.26 -18.34 -13.67
C PHE A 31 -0.96 -19.26 -13.68
N ASP A 32 -0.80 -20.52 -14.07
CA ASP A 32 -1.89 -21.49 -14.10
C ASP A 32 -2.35 -21.81 -12.66
N GLU A 33 -1.40 -21.98 -11.75
CA GLU A 33 -1.68 -22.16 -10.32
C GLU A 33 -2.41 -20.95 -9.74
N CYS A 34 -1.95 -19.73 -10.03
CA CYS A 34 -2.61 -18.50 -9.60
C CYS A 34 -4.05 -18.39 -10.12
N LEU A 35 -4.30 -18.72 -11.40
CA LEU A 35 -5.64 -18.69 -12.00
C LEU A 35 -6.55 -19.81 -11.51
N SER A 36 -5.98 -20.88 -10.94
CA SER A 36 -6.74 -21.98 -10.33
C SER A 36 -7.19 -21.69 -8.89
N LEU A 37 -6.67 -20.64 -8.26
CA LEU A 37 -7.01 -20.28 -6.88
C LEU A 37 -8.48 -19.84 -6.75
N GLY A 38 -9.05 -20.08 -5.56
CA GLY A 38 -10.29 -19.42 -5.16
C GLY A 38 -10.13 -17.90 -5.16
N MET A 39 -11.18 -17.19 -5.56
CA MET A 39 -11.16 -15.73 -5.70
C MET A 39 -10.76 -15.00 -4.40
N ASP A 40 -11.21 -15.51 -3.25
CA ASP A 40 -10.84 -15.04 -1.91
C ASP A 40 -9.35 -15.20 -1.63
N THR A 41 -8.79 -16.36 -1.95
CA THR A 41 -7.36 -16.66 -1.76
C THR A 41 -6.50 -15.81 -2.70
N TYR A 42 -6.89 -15.72 -3.98
CA TYR A 42 -6.20 -14.89 -4.97
C TYR A 42 -6.15 -13.42 -4.55
N LYS A 43 -7.30 -12.84 -4.13
CA LYS A 43 -7.35 -11.44 -3.70
C LYS A 43 -6.62 -11.19 -2.38
N GLN A 44 -6.59 -12.16 -1.46
CA GLN A 44 -5.77 -12.08 -0.25
C GLN A 44 -4.27 -12.02 -0.60
N LEU A 45 -3.79 -12.91 -1.46
CA LEU A 45 -2.39 -12.90 -1.91
C LEU A 45 -2.05 -11.63 -2.67
N PHE A 46 -2.95 -11.13 -3.52
CA PHE A 46 -2.73 -9.87 -4.23
C PHE A 46 -2.56 -8.69 -3.29
N ARG A 47 -3.41 -8.59 -2.24
CA ARG A 47 -3.29 -7.57 -1.22
C ARG A 47 -1.95 -7.64 -0.50
N ASP A 48 -1.54 -8.84 -0.09
CA ASP A 48 -0.30 -9.04 0.64
C ASP A 48 0.93 -8.78 -0.25
N ALA A 49 0.89 -9.17 -1.52
CA ALA A 49 1.89 -8.84 -2.53
C ALA A 49 2.05 -7.33 -2.69
N PHE A 50 0.94 -6.60 -2.85
CA PHE A 50 0.96 -5.14 -2.96
C PHE A 50 1.59 -4.48 -1.72
N ILE A 51 1.21 -4.92 -0.51
CA ILE A 51 1.78 -4.39 0.73
C ILE A 51 3.27 -4.73 0.83
N HIS A 52 3.67 -5.93 0.41
CA HIS A 52 5.07 -6.36 0.39
C HIS A 52 5.91 -5.48 -0.55
N ASP A 53 5.42 -5.17 -1.75
CA ASP A 53 6.09 -4.29 -2.71
C ASP A 53 6.30 -2.89 -2.12
N MET A 54 5.27 -2.32 -1.50
CA MET A 54 5.37 -1.00 -0.86
C MET A 54 6.39 -0.98 0.28
N LYS A 55 6.60 -2.09 0.99
CA LYS A 55 7.64 -2.18 2.04
C LYS A 55 9.07 -2.15 1.50
N GLN A 56 9.30 -2.32 0.20
CA GLN A 56 10.66 -2.39 -0.35
C GLN A 56 11.28 -1.01 -0.61
N SER A 57 10.46 0.03 -0.83
CA SER A 57 10.93 1.39 -1.09
C SER A 57 10.70 2.33 0.10
N LYS A 58 11.32 3.51 0.08
CA LYS A 58 11.09 4.53 1.11
C LYS A 58 9.71 5.15 0.93
N GLU A 59 9.40 5.55 -0.29
CA GLU A 59 8.13 6.17 -0.69
C GLU A 59 6.95 5.23 -0.43
N GLY A 60 7.13 3.93 -0.66
CA GLY A 60 6.11 2.93 -0.35
C GLY A 60 5.87 2.75 1.15
N LYS A 61 6.92 2.83 1.99
CA LYS A 61 6.76 2.83 3.46
C LYS A 61 6.04 4.07 3.94
N GLU A 62 6.35 5.24 3.40
CA GLU A 62 5.64 6.50 3.69
C GLU A 62 4.15 6.38 3.32
N TYR A 63 3.84 5.82 2.15
CA TYR A 63 2.46 5.54 1.74
C TYR A 63 1.72 4.60 2.73
N LEU A 64 2.38 3.54 3.19
CA LEU A 64 1.80 2.63 4.18
C LEU A 64 1.60 3.29 5.55
N GLU A 65 2.49 4.20 5.96
CA GLU A 65 2.34 5.00 7.17
C GLU A 65 1.11 5.91 7.09
N ASP A 66 0.91 6.59 5.96
CA ASP A 66 -0.28 7.41 5.70
C ASP A 66 -1.56 6.57 5.75
N CYS A 67 -1.55 5.38 5.13
CA CYS A 67 -2.68 4.44 5.21
C CYS A 67 -3.00 4.03 6.64
N TRP A 68 -1.97 3.74 7.44
CA TRP A 68 -2.13 3.38 8.85
C TRP A 68 -2.67 4.55 9.68
N LEU A 69 -2.22 5.77 9.41
CA LEU A 69 -2.71 6.98 10.05
C LEU A 69 -4.19 7.22 9.75
N LEU A 70 -4.62 7.03 8.49
CA LEU A 70 -6.02 7.16 8.07
C LEU A 70 -6.95 6.14 8.72
N GLN A 71 -6.44 4.98 9.14
CA GLN A 71 -7.20 3.96 9.85
C GLN A 71 -7.38 4.28 11.35
N GLN A 72 -6.64 5.25 11.90
CA GLN A 72 -6.77 5.62 13.30
C GLN A 72 -8.10 6.35 13.55
N THR A 73 -8.96 5.78 14.41
CA THR A 73 -10.22 6.42 14.81
C THR A 73 -10.09 7.23 16.10
N THR A 74 -8.99 7.05 16.84
CA THR A 74 -8.72 7.73 18.09
C THR A 74 -7.47 8.60 17.99
N PRO A 75 -7.50 9.84 18.49
CA PRO A 75 -6.35 10.72 18.45
C PRO A 75 -5.23 10.22 19.35
N ASP A 76 -3.99 10.29 18.86
CA ASP A 76 -2.79 10.07 19.67
C ASP A 76 -2.60 11.25 20.64
N ARG A 77 -3.23 11.14 21.81
CA ARG A 77 -3.18 12.15 22.86
C ARG A 77 -1.77 12.37 23.40
N GLY A 78 -0.88 11.37 23.32
CA GLY A 78 0.51 11.48 23.75
C GLY A 78 1.27 12.45 22.86
N LYS A 79 1.27 12.18 21.54
CA LYS A 79 1.89 13.06 20.55
C LYS A 79 1.26 14.45 20.51
N LEU A 80 -0.06 14.55 20.69
CA LEU A 80 -0.73 15.85 20.76
C LEU A 80 -0.26 16.68 21.98
N LYS A 81 -0.05 16.05 23.14
CA LYS A 81 0.49 16.73 24.32
C LYS A 81 1.95 17.13 24.14
N GLU A 82 2.77 16.29 23.53
CA GLU A 82 4.17 16.63 23.21
C GLU A 82 4.25 17.82 22.24
N ARG A 83 3.41 17.82 21.21
CA ARG A 83 3.45 18.84 20.15
C ARG A 83 2.76 20.15 20.51
N PHE A 84 1.67 20.10 21.29
CA PHE A 84 0.81 21.26 21.56
C PHE A 84 0.58 21.54 23.05
N GLY A 85 0.92 20.60 23.94
CA GLY A 85 0.65 20.71 25.37
C GLY A 85 1.68 21.54 26.12
N GLY A 86 2.14 22.65 25.54
CA GLY A 86 3.17 23.52 26.09
C GLY A 86 3.03 23.76 27.60
N ASP A 87 4.16 23.89 28.28
CA ASP A 87 4.24 24.07 29.74
C ASP A 87 3.19 25.07 30.22
N ASN A 88 2.15 24.57 30.88
CA ASN A 88 1.26 25.40 31.68
C ASN A 88 2.10 25.95 32.83
N LYS A 89 2.68 27.13 32.61
CA LYS A 89 3.40 27.91 33.63
C LYS A 89 2.71 29.24 33.82
#